data_AF-A0A9Q1B2Z3-F1
#
_entry.id   AF-A0A9Q1B2Z3-F1
#
_cell.length_a   1.000
_cell.length_b   1.000
_cell.length_c   1.000
_cell.angle_alpha   90.00
_cell.angle_beta   90.00
_cell.angle_gamma   90.00
#
_symmetry.space_group_name_H-M   'P 1'
#
loop_
_entity.id
_entity.type
_entity.pdbx_description
1 polymer ?
#
loop_
_entity_poly.entity_id
_entity_poly.type
_entity_poly.pdbx_seq_one_letter_code
_entity_poly.pdbx_strand_id
1 'polypeptide(L)'
;MKPYPVPRNDTEKQYNKVFNRTRNIVERAFGRLKARFRRLSVRMEARIENVNSIIASAVVMHNICERKKHAIPEDDSTISINDEQQLREKMMTIMCGLILKKWRQKK
;
A
#
# COMPACT_ATOMS: atom_id res chain seq x y z
N MET A 1 -21.09 4.48 -4.00
CA MET A 1 -21.79 5.16 -5.12
C MET A 1 -21.61 4.33 -6.39
N LYS A 2 -22.61 4.24 -7.26
CA LYS A 2 -22.55 3.46 -8.52
C LYS A 2 -22.59 4.41 -9.73
N PRO A 3 -21.89 4.10 -10.84
CA PRO A 3 -22.03 4.85 -12.09
C PRO A 3 -23.40 4.58 -12.73
N TYR A 4 -23.88 5.50 -13.56
CA TYR A 4 -25.09 5.32 -14.36
C TYR A 4 -24.83 4.30 -15.48
N PRO A 5 -25.57 3.17 -15.55
CA PRO A 5 -25.33 2.14 -16.58
C PRO A 5 -25.56 2.65 -18.00
N VAL A 6 -26.59 3.48 -18.18
CA VAL A 6 -26.93 4.14 -19.44
C VAL A 6 -27.15 5.63 -19.12
N PRO A 7 -26.15 6.50 -19.31
CA PRO A 7 -26.28 7.92 -19.05
C PRO A 7 -27.21 8.58 -20.07
N ARG A 8 -28.25 9.27 -19.59
CA ARG A 8 -29.34 9.86 -20.40
C ARG A 8 -29.10 11.31 -20.77
N ASN A 9 -28.21 11.99 -20.07
CA ASN A 9 -27.90 13.40 -20.24
C ASN A 9 -26.39 13.66 -20.02
N ASP A 10 -25.91 14.84 -20.40
CA ASP A 10 -24.48 15.15 -20.34
C ASP A 10 -23.95 15.27 -18.91
N THR A 11 -24.81 15.63 -17.96
CA THR A 11 -24.51 15.60 -16.52
C THR A 11 -24.19 14.20 -16.02
N GLU A 12 -24.98 13.18 -16.38
CA GLU A 12 -24.71 11.77 -16.03
C GLU A 12 -23.44 11.25 -16.70
N LYS A 13 -23.19 11.63 -17.98
CA LYS A 13 -21.95 11.27 -18.68
C LYS A 13 -20.73 11.87 -17.97
N GLN A 14 -20.80 13.14 -17.57
CA GLN A 14 -19.71 13.82 -16.88
C GLN A 14 -19.47 13.23 -15.48
N TYR A 15 -20.54 12.89 -14.75
CA TYR A 15 -20.43 12.18 -13.48
C TYR A 15 -19.71 10.83 -13.66
N ASN A 16 -20.13 10.01 -14.63
CA ASN A 16 -19.49 8.73 -14.91
C ASN A 16 -18.00 8.89 -15.27
N LYS A 17 -17.66 9.92 -16.05
CA LYS A 17 -16.27 10.24 -16.42
C LYS A 17 -15.41 10.52 -15.18
N VAL A 18 -15.88 11.37 -14.27
CA VAL A 18 -15.18 11.70 -13.02
C VAL A 18 -15.10 10.46 -12.11
N PHE A 19 -16.21 9.73 -11.96
CA PHE A 19 -16.27 8.53 -11.16
C PHE A 19 -15.25 7.47 -11.62
N ASN A 20 -15.21 7.18 -12.92
CA ASN A 20 -14.28 6.21 -13.50
C ASN A 20 -12.83 6.67 -13.36
N ARG A 21 -12.53 7.96 -13.56
CA ARG A 21 -11.19 8.51 -13.34
C ARG A 21 -10.73 8.31 -11.89
N THR A 22 -11.59 8.64 -10.93
CA THR A 22 -11.30 8.45 -9.50
C THR A 22 -11.11 6.98 -9.16
N ARG A 23 -11.99 6.10 -9.66
CA ARG A 23 -11.87 4.65 -9.48
C ARG A 23 -10.53 4.12 -10.01
N ASN A 24 -10.12 4.52 -11.22
CA ASN A 24 -8.86 4.09 -11.81
C ASN A 24 -7.66 4.48 -10.94
N ILE A 25 -7.66 5.67 -10.33
CA ILE A 25 -6.59 6.10 -9.42
C ILE A 25 -6.55 5.20 -8.18
N VAL A 26 -7.71 4.93 -7.58
CA VAL A 26 -7.85 4.08 -6.39
C VAL A 26 -7.43 2.64 -6.67
N GLU A 27 -7.88 2.07 -7.79
CA GLU A 27 -7.51 0.71 -8.21
C GLU A 27 -6.01 0.59 -8.47
N ARG A 28 -5.40 1.59 -9.13
CA ARG A 28 -3.94 1.63 -9.34
C ARG A 28 -3.20 1.72 -8.02
N ALA A 29 -3.66 2.52 -7.06
CA ALA A 29 -3.05 2.59 -5.73
C ALA A 29 -3.12 1.25 -5.00
N PHE A 30 -4.29 0.60 -4.98
CA PHE A 30 -4.45 -0.73 -4.37
C PHE A 30 -3.66 -1.82 -5.10
N GLY A 31 -3.56 -1.75 -6.43
CA GLY A 31 -2.73 -2.67 -7.22
C GLY A 31 -1.25 -2.58 -6.80
N ARG A 32 -0.74 -1.36 -6.64
CA ARG A 32 0.65 -1.12 -6.22
C ARG A 32 0.90 -1.50 -4.76
N LEU A 33 -0.07 -1.27 -3.87
CA LEU A 33 0.00 -1.72 -2.48
C LEU A 33 0.10 -3.25 -2.41
N LYS A 34 -0.77 -3.96 -3.13
CA LYS A 34 -0.81 -5.43 -3.20
C LYS A 34 0.44 -6.04 -3.84
N ALA A 35 0.96 -5.41 -4.88
CA ALA A 35 2.22 -5.82 -5.51
C ALA A 35 3.41 -5.69 -4.55
N ARG A 36 3.45 -4.59 -3.78
CA ARG A 36 4.52 -4.35 -2.80
C ARG A 36 4.41 -5.25 -1.55
N PHE A 37 3.20 -5.53 -1.10
CA PHE A 37 2.93 -6.31 0.12
C PHE A 37 2.10 -7.55 -0.20
N ARG A 38 2.72 -8.56 -0.81
CA ARG A 38 2.06 -9.81 -1.24
C ARG A 38 1.28 -10.52 -0.12
N ARG A 39 1.71 -10.38 1.14
CA ARG A 39 1.01 -10.91 2.32
C ARG A 39 -0.41 -10.35 2.51
N LEU A 40 -0.73 -9.17 1.95
CA LEU A 40 -2.10 -8.65 1.91
C LEU A 40 -2.96 -9.29 0.81
N SER A 41 -2.34 -9.93 -0.18
CA SER A 41 -3.00 -10.55 -1.34
C SER A 41 -3.22 -12.06 -1.17
N VAL A 42 -2.56 -12.67 -0.18
CA VAL A 42 -2.66 -14.10 0.16
C VAL A 42 -3.33 -14.23 1.52
N ARG A 43 -3.92 -15.40 1.83
CA ARG A 43 -4.45 -15.70 3.16
C ARG A 43 -3.37 -15.44 4.22
N MET A 44 -3.68 -14.56 5.16
CA MET A 44 -2.77 -14.18 6.24
C MET A 44 -3.07 -15.02 7.48
N GLU A 45 -2.08 -15.76 7.96
CA GLU A 45 -2.14 -16.45 9.26
C GLU A 45 -1.82 -15.45 10.37
N ALA A 46 -2.80 -14.61 10.68
CA ALA A 46 -2.72 -13.67 11.80
C ALA A 46 -3.94 -13.83 12.70
N ARG A 47 -3.77 -13.58 13.99
CA ARG A 47 -4.89 -13.38 14.91
C ARG A 47 -5.74 -12.21 14.39
N ILE A 48 -7.07 -12.36 14.43
CA ILE A 48 -8.03 -11.36 13.91
C ILE A 48 -7.75 -9.96 14.51
N GLU A 49 -7.39 -9.91 15.78
CA GLU A 49 -7.00 -8.71 16.53
C GLU A 49 -5.84 -7.94 15.86
N ASN A 50 -4.91 -8.64 15.23
CA ASN A 50 -3.70 -8.06 14.64
C ASN A 50 -3.89 -7.63 13.17
N VAL A 51 -4.96 -8.08 12.51
CA VAL A 51 -5.19 -7.84 11.08
C VAL A 51 -5.24 -6.35 10.78
N ASN A 52 -5.97 -5.58 11.57
CA ASN A 52 -6.09 -4.13 11.39
C ASN A 52 -4.73 -3.42 11.53
N SER A 53 -3.94 -3.79 12.54
CA SER A 53 -2.61 -3.24 12.79
C SER A 53 -1.64 -3.57 11.65
N ILE A 54 -1.70 -4.79 11.10
CA ILE A 54 -0.87 -5.22 9.97
C ILE A 54 -1.23 -4.42 8.71
N ILE A 55 -2.53 -4.29 8.40
CA ILE A 55 -3.01 -3.51 7.24
C ILE A 55 -2.60 -2.05 7.37
N ALA A 56 -2.85 -1.43 8.53
CA ALA A 56 -2.50 -0.02 8.76
C ALA A 56 -0.99 0.22 8.61
N SER A 57 -0.17 -0.67 9.17
CA SER A 57 1.29 -0.60 9.05
C SER A 57 1.74 -0.73 7.59
N ALA A 58 1.17 -1.66 6.83
CA ALA A 58 1.48 -1.84 5.41
C ALA A 58 1.13 -0.60 4.57
N VAL A 59 -0.01 0.05 4.84
CA VAL A 59 -0.41 1.29 4.16
C VAL A 59 0.53 2.45 4.51
N VAL A 60 0.92 2.61 5.77
CA VAL A 60 1.87 3.64 6.19
C VAL A 60 3.23 3.43 5.50
N MET A 61 3.75 2.20 5.51
CA MET A 61 5.00 1.86 4.85
C MET A 61 4.92 2.06 3.34
N HIS A 62 3.81 1.68 2.70
CA HIS A 62 3.56 1.94 1.28
C HIS A 62 3.68 3.43 0.98
N ASN A 63 2.97 4.28 1.71
CA ASN A 63 2.97 5.72 1.48
C ASN A 63 4.36 6.35 1.64
N ILE A 64 5.18 5.84 2.57
CA ILE A 64 6.58 6.26 2.70
C ILE A 64 7.39 5.84 1.48
N CYS A 65 7.24 4.61 1.01
CA CYS A 65 7.92 4.11 -0.19
C CYS A 65 7.54 4.90 -1.44
N GLU A 66 6.25 5.24 -1.58
CA GLU A 66 5.71 6.06 -2.66
C GLU A 66 6.30 7.47 -2.67
N ARG A 67 6.33 8.13 -1.51
CA ARG A 67 6.91 9.47 -1.38
C ARG A 67 8.40 9.51 -1.73
N LYS A 68 9.11 8.42 -1.45
CA LYS A 68 10.54 8.27 -1.78
C LYS A 68 10.80 7.72 -3.18
N LYS A 69 9.75 7.47 -3.97
CA LYS A 69 9.81 6.87 -5.31
C LYS A 69 10.57 5.54 -5.35
N HIS A 70 10.46 4.73 -4.29
CA HIS A 70 11.03 3.39 -4.29
C HIS A 70 10.32 2.51 -5.32
N ALA A 71 11.12 1.82 -6.14
CA ALA A 71 10.61 0.84 -7.10
C ALA A 71 9.74 -0.21 -6.40
N ILE A 72 8.76 -0.73 -7.12
CA ILE A 72 8.03 -1.91 -6.69
C ILE A 72 8.96 -3.09 -6.99
N PRO A 73 9.23 -3.98 -6.01
CA PRO A 73 10.01 -5.19 -6.28
C PRO A 73 9.38 -5.95 -7.45
N GLU A 74 10.20 -6.30 -8.45
CA GLU A 74 9.75 -7.18 -9.52
C GLU A 74 9.43 -8.57 -8.92
N ASP A 75 8.47 -9.25 -9.51
CA ASP A 75 7.97 -10.55 -9.04
C ASP A 75 9.05 -11.62 -9.20
N ASP A 76 9.96 -11.70 -8.23
CA ASP A 76 10.69 -12.94 -8.02
C ASP A 76 9.78 -13.85 -7.19
N SER A 77 9.26 -14.86 -7.88
CA SER A 77 8.39 -15.91 -7.37
C SER A 77 8.97 -16.70 -6.16
N THR A 78 10.13 -16.34 -5.62
CA THR A 78 10.77 -16.99 -4.47
C THR A 78 11.20 -15.99 -3.38
N ILE A 79 10.26 -15.44 -2.60
CA ILE A 79 10.64 -14.93 -1.26
C ILE A 79 10.84 -16.15 -0.36
N SER A 80 12.08 -16.63 -0.31
CA SER A 80 12.55 -17.55 0.71
C SER A 80 12.34 -16.90 2.09
N ILE A 81 12.02 -17.72 3.10
CA ILE A 81 11.77 -17.28 4.48
C ILE A 81 12.93 -16.42 5.03
N ASN A 82 14.15 -16.60 4.49
CA ASN A 82 15.34 -15.82 4.82
C ASN A 82 15.29 -14.35 4.35
N ASP A 83 14.66 -14.06 3.21
CA ASP A 83 14.60 -12.69 2.68
C ASP A 83 13.58 -11.83 3.43
N GLU A 84 12.54 -12.46 4.01
CA GLU A 84 11.56 -11.78 4.87
C GLU A 84 12.20 -11.32 6.20
N GLN A 85 13.09 -12.11 6.79
CA GLN A 85 13.87 -11.69 7.96
C GLN A 85 14.82 -10.55 7.61
N GLN A 86 15.50 -10.63 6.47
CA GLN A 86 16.41 -9.58 6.03
C GLN A 86 15.69 -8.26 5.71
N LEU A 87 14.48 -8.32 5.16
CA LEU A 87 13.63 -7.13 4.94
C LEU A 87 13.15 -6.54 6.27
N ARG A 88 12.77 -7.38 7.25
CA ARG A 88 12.43 -6.95 8.60
C ARG A 88 13.61 -6.27 9.28
N GLU A 89 14.82 -6.81 9.19
CA GLU A 89 16.04 -6.22 9.77
C GLU A 89 16.44 -4.91 9.08
N LYS A 90 16.38 -4.86 7.74
CA LYS A 90 16.62 -3.63 6.96
C LYS A 90 15.56 -2.57 7.27
N MET A 91 14.30 -2.97 7.45
CA MET A 91 13.22 -2.07 7.86
C MET A 91 13.39 -1.59 9.31
N MET A 92 13.79 -2.45 10.24
CA MET A 92 14.04 -2.10 11.63
C MET A 92 15.22 -1.12 11.75
N THR A 93 16.26 -1.28 10.92
CA THR A 93 17.40 -0.35 10.84
C THR A 93 16.98 1.03 10.34
N ILE A 94 16.15 1.10 9.29
CA ILE A 94 15.62 2.37 8.76
C ILE A 94 14.66 3.04 9.77
N MET A 95 13.84 2.26 10.46
CA MET A 95 12.92 2.74 11.49
C MET A 95 13.68 3.26 12.72
N CYS A 96 14.68 2.52 13.22
CA CYS A 96 15.56 2.99 14.29
C CYS A 96 16.29 4.27 13.88
N GLY A 97 16.81 4.35 12.64
CA GLY A 97 17.46 5.57 12.14
C GLY A 97 16.53 6.78 12.03
N LEU A 98 15.27 6.59 11.62
CA LEU A 98 14.29 7.67 11.53
C LEU A 98 13.74 8.08 12.91
N ILE A 99 13.51 7.12 13.81
CA ILE A 99 13.04 7.37 15.18
C ILE A 99 14.15 8.05 16.00
N LEU A 100 15.40 7.59 15.92
CA LEU A 100 16.56 8.23 16.58
C LEU A 100 16.85 9.62 16.02
N LYS A 101 16.77 9.83 14.70
CA LYS A 101 16.92 11.17 14.11
C LYS A 101 15.80 12.12 14.54
N LYS A 102 14.57 11.63 14.68
CA LYS A 102 13.43 12.44 15.16
C LYS A 102 13.49 12.73 16.66
N TRP A 103 14.11 11.84 17.46
CA TRP A 103 14.35 12.04 18.89
C TRP A 103 15.53 12.97 19.18
N ARG A 104 16.59 12.93 18.36
CA ARG A 104 17.78 13.79 18.51
C ARG A 104 17.54 15.26 18.11
N GLN A 105 16.52 15.56 17.30
CA GLN A 105 16.14 16.95 16.98
C GLN A 105 15.09 17.54 17.92
N LYS A 106 14.71 16.81 18.98
CA LYS A 106 13.75 17.26 20.00
C LYS A 106 14.41 17.50 21.38
N LYS A 107 15.74 17.57 21.42
CA LYS A 107 16.56 17.96 22.57
C LYS A 107 17.41 19.14 22.14
#